data_AF-A0A0F0GGX2-F1
#
_entry.id   AF-A0A0F0GGX2-F1
#
_cell.length_a   1.000
_cell.length_b   1.000
_cell.length_c   1.000
_cell.angle_alpha   90.00
_cell.angle_beta   90.00
_cell.angle_gamma   90.00
#
_symmetry.space_group_name_H-M   'P 1'
#
loop_
_entity.id
_entity.type
_entity.pdbx_description
1 polymer ?
#
loop_
_entity_poly.entity_id
_entity_poly.type
_entity_poly.pdbx_seq_one_letter_code
_entity_poly.pdbx_strand_id
1 'polypeptide(L)' 'MQVQATGRTVDFTESWKFLLANTTGAEAPQPDSSNPAWRDVRLPHDWSIGLNPVQGANTNS' A
#
# COMPACT_ATOMS: atom_id res chain seq x y z
N MET A 1 9.24 15.96 -1.06
CA MET A 1 8.13 16.86 -0.69
C MET A 1 8.53 17.69 0.51
N GLN A 2 8.37 19.02 0.44
CA GLN A 2 8.38 19.84 1.65
C GLN A 2 6.93 19.94 2.12
N VAL A 3 6.66 19.39 3.30
CA VAL A 3 5.37 19.58 3.96
C VAL A 3 5.42 20.94 4.63
N GLN A 4 4.67 21.92 4.12
CA GLN A 4 4.60 23.25 4.73
C GLN A 4 3.64 23.22 5.92
N ALA A 5 4.19 23.27 7.13
CA ALA A 5 3.40 23.36 8.35
C ALA A 5 2.94 24.81 8.54
N THR A 6 1.67 25.10 8.25
CA THR A 6 1.02 26.39 8.56
C THR A 6 0.37 26.38 9.96
N GLY A 7 0.55 25.30 10.75
CA GLY A 7 0.03 25.12 12.11
C GLY A 7 0.73 23.97 12.86
N ARG A 8 0.17 23.52 13.99
CA ARG A 8 0.70 22.40 14.80
C ARG A 8 0.50 21.01 14.17
N THR A 9 -0.12 20.96 12.99
CA THR A 9 -0.47 19.72 12.30
C THR A 9 -0.21 19.92 10.82
N VAL A 10 0.20 18.84 10.15
CA VAL A 10 0.43 18.81 8.72
C VAL A 10 -0.19 17.55 8.12
N ASP A 11 -0.82 17.68 6.96
CA ASP A 11 -1.30 16.52 6.20
C ASP A 11 -0.10 15.77 5.63
N PHE A 12 0.07 14.51 6.06
CA PHE A 12 1.13 13.61 5.62
C PHE A 12 0.58 12.37 4.91
N THR A 13 -0.59 12.51 4.29
CA THR A 13 -1.25 11.41 3.58
C THR A 13 -0.80 11.24 2.15
N GLU A 14 -0.17 12.26 1.56
CA GLU A 14 0.14 12.31 0.15
C GLU A 14 1.45 11.59 -0.20
N SER A 15 1.53 11.12 -1.45
CA SER A 15 2.77 10.68 -2.12
C SER A 15 3.54 9.57 -1.43
N TRP A 16 2.77 8.65 -0.85
CA TRP A 16 3.29 7.39 -0.40
C TRP A 16 3.48 6.46 -1.59
N LYS A 17 4.55 5.65 -1.53
CA LYS A 17 4.74 4.51 -2.41
C LYS A 17 4.30 3.24 -1.69
N PHE A 18 3.53 2.39 -2.35
CA PHE A 18 3.08 1.10 -1.84
C PHE A 18 3.48 -0.04 -2.78
N LEU A 19 3.86 -1.19 -2.24
CA LEU A 19 4.12 -2.40 -2.98
C LEU A 19 3.70 -3.61 -2.13
N LEU A 20 2.78 -4.42 -2.66
CA LEU A 20 2.42 -5.70 -2.08
C LEU A 20 3.48 -6.75 -2.47
N ALA A 21 4.63 -6.74 -1.78
CA ALA A 21 5.78 -7.59 -2.10
C ALA A 21 5.70 -8.99 -1.48
N ASN A 22 5.04 -9.13 -0.33
CA ASN A 22 4.94 -10.39 0.38
C ASN A 22 3.67 -11.15 -0.04
N THR A 23 3.73 -11.81 -1.18
CA THR A 23 2.66 -12.68 -1.68
C THR A 23 2.90 -14.17 -1.40
N THR A 24 4.08 -14.53 -0.88
CA THR A 24 4.53 -15.93 -0.72
C THR A 24 4.80 -16.36 0.73
N GLY A 25 4.73 -15.45 1.72
CA GLY A 25 4.85 -15.77 3.15
C GLY A 25 5.91 -14.95 3.88
N ALA A 26 5.99 -15.09 5.21
CA ALA A 26 6.80 -14.23 6.10
C ALA A 26 8.28 -14.04 5.68
N GLU A 27 8.86 -15.02 4.96
CA GLU A 27 10.24 -15.01 4.47
C GLU A 27 10.47 -14.23 3.17
N ALA A 28 9.46 -13.55 2.62
CA ALA A 28 9.61 -12.78 1.39
C ALA A 28 10.69 -11.69 1.57
N PRO A 29 11.64 -11.58 0.63
CA PRO A 29 12.70 -10.57 0.71
C PRO A 29 12.10 -9.16 0.65
N GLN A 30 12.74 -8.22 1.34
CA GLN A 30 12.35 -6.82 1.26
C GLN A 30 12.46 -6.34 -0.21
N PRO A 31 11.42 -5.70 -0.76
CA PRO A 31 11.48 -5.20 -2.13
C PRO A 31 12.53 -4.09 -2.27
N ASP A 32 13.22 -4.09 -3.41
CA ASP A 32 14.13 -3.02 -3.80
C ASP A 32 13.38 -1.68 -3.87
N SER A 33 13.95 -0.63 -3.30
CA SER A 33 13.40 0.74 -3.33
C SER A 33 13.21 1.30 -4.75
N SER A 34 13.98 0.82 -5.73
CA SER A 34 13.92 1.18 -7.14
C SER A 34 12.94 0.33 -7.96
N ASN A 35 12.25 -0.62 -7.33
CA ASN A 35 11.34 -1.53 -8.02
C ASN A 35 10.23 -0.74 -8.75
N PRO A 36 10.07 -0.87 -10.08
CA PRO A 36 9.05 -0.10 -10.80
C PRO A 36 7.60 -0.48 -10.42
N ALA A 37 7.39 -1.57 -9.68
CA ALA A 37 6.07 -1.98 -9.19
C ALA A 37 5.54 -1.14 -8.01
N TRP A 38 6.38 -0.29 -7.38
CA TRP A 38 5.93 0.67 -6.39
C TRP A 38 4.90 1.63 -6.99
N ARG A 39 3.67 1.63 -6.45
CA ARG A 39 2.57 2.50 -6.89
C ARG A 39 2.40 3.70 -5.98
N ASP A 40 1.98 4.82 -6.54
CA ASP A 40 1.55 5.98 -5.77
C ASP A 40 0.22 5.71 -5.07
N VAL A 41 0.14 6.03 -3.78
CA VAL A 41 -1.09 5.96 -2.97
C VAL A 41 -1.21 7.19 -2.07
N ARG A 42 -2.45 7.51 -1.71
CA ARG A 42 -2.78 8.45 -0.63
C ARG A 42 -3.34 7.67 0.56
N LEU A 43 -2.94 8.05 1.78
CA LEU A 43 -3.45 7.44 3.02
C LEU A 43 -4.80 8.05 3.48
N PRO A 44 -5.62 7.30 4.23
CA PRO A 44 -5.48 5.87 4.55
C PRO A 44 -5.73 5.01 3.31
N HIS A 45 -4.95 3.93 3.16
CA HIS A 45 -5.09 2.98 2.07
C HIS A 45 -5.30 1.57 2.63
N ASP A 46 -6.40 0.93 2.26
CA ASP A 46 -6.64 -0.49 2.49
C ASP A 46 -6.16 -1.27 1.26
N TRP A 47 -5.14 -2.10 1.44
CA TRP A 47 -4.57 -2.89 0.34
C TRP A 47 -5.49 -4.04 -0.08
N SER A 48 -6.33 -4.54 0.83
CA SER A 48 -7.07 -5.79 0.64
C SER A 48 -8.28 -5.63 -0.28
N ILE A 49 -8.87 -4.43 -0.32
CA ILE A 49 -10.02 -4.12 -1.19
C ILE A 49 -9.67 -4.13 -2.69
N GLY A 50 -8.37 -3.99 -3.03
CA GLY A 50 -7.89 -4.05 -4.40
C GLY A 50 -7.72 -5.47 -4.94
N LEU A 51 -7.96 -6.50 -4.12
CA LEU A 51 -7.87 -7.89 -4.52
C LEU A 51 -9.26 -8.44 -4.86
N ASN A 52 -9.33 -9.26 -5.90
CA ASN A 52 -10.53 -10.04 -6.15
C ASN A 52 -10.66 -11.11 -5.05
N PRO A 53 -11.86 -11.29 -4.48
CA PRO A 53 -12.12 -12.42 -3.60
C PRO A 53 -11.71 -13.74 -4.26
N VAL A 54 -11.03 -14.60 -3.51
CA VAL A 54 -10.69 -15.95 -3.97
C VAL A 54 -11.87 -16.86 -3.66
N GLN A 55 -12.36 -17.58 -4.67
CA GLN A 55 -13.48 -18.52 -4.50
C GLN A 55 -13.11 -19.64 -3.49
N GLY A 56 -13.95 -19.85 -2.49
CA GLY A 56 -13.84 -20.87 -1.45
C GLY A 56 -15.17 -21.14 -0.74
N ALA A 57 -15.14 -21.94 0.33
CA ALA A 57 -16.34 -22.37 1.06
C ALA A 57 -17.19 -21.23 1.63
N ASN A 58 -16.62 -20.03 1.77
CA ASN A 58 -17.24 -18.86 2.38
C ASN A 58 -17.37 -17.66 1.42
N THR A 59 -17.29 -17.86 0.11
CA THR A 59 -17.43 -16.79 -0.89
C THR A 59 -18.55 -17.12 -1.87
N ASN A 60 -19.43 -16.16 -2.13
CA ASN A 60 -20.53 -16.30 -3.09
C ASN A 60 -20.16 -15.58 -4.41
N SER A 61 -20.67 -16.10 -5.52
CA SER A 61 -20.48 -15.55 -6.89
C SER A 61 -21.48 -14.45 -7.24
#